data_AF-A0A2M7DDC2-F1
#
_entry.id   AF-A0A2M7DDC2-F1
#
_cell.length_a   1.000
_cell.length_b   1.000
_cell.length_c   1.000
_cell.angle_alpha   90.00
_cell.angle_beta   90.00
_cell.angle_gamma   90.00
#
_symmetry.space_group_name_H-M   'P 1'
#
loop_
_entity.id
_entity.type
_entity.pdbx_description
1 polymer ?
#
loop_
_entity_poly.entity_id
_entity_poly.type
_entity_poly.pdbx_seq_one_letter_code
_entity_poly.pdbx_strand_id
1 'polypeptide(L)'
;MDFRLKPSVLSSLLKDIGVEEGDYDLVSCAGSAKDMLGSEAERDFLLKQITLSQKLHQIKNIVVLYHDNCGAYGIVDPIEETTTQQADLAKIKAIIAEQFPELIFTAYIVKGVSKGELSLEKIF
;
A
#
# COMPACT_ATOMS: atom_id res chain seq x y z
N MET A 1 -3.53 10.93 1.62
CA MET A 1 -4.55 9.92 1.28
C MET A 1 -5.47 10.47 0.21
N ASP A 2 -5.89 9.63 -0.74
CA ASP A 2 -6.97 9.98 -1.67
C ASP A 2 -8.30 10.10 -0.90
N PHE A 3 -9.03 11.22 -1.07
CA PHE A 3 -10.26 11.49 -0.33
C PHE A 3 -11.39 10.48 -0.63
N ARG A 4 -11.29 9.76 -1.76
CA ARG A 4 -12.26 8.73 -2.17
C ARG A 4 -12.15 7.47 -1.31
N LEU A 5 -11.00 7.25 -0.67
CA LEU A 5 -10.77 6.15 0.27
C LEU A 5 -11.04 6.63 1.70
N LYS A 6 -12.32 6.67 2.09
CA LYS A 6 -12.71 7.07 3.44
C LYS A 6 -12.19 6.06 4.48
N PRO A 7 -11.74 6.52 5.68
CA PRO A 7 -11.20 5.64 6.71
C PRO A 7 -12.13 4.47 7.10
N SER A 8 -13.43 4.71 7.24
CA SER A 8 -14.40 3.68 7.61
C SER A 8 -14.54 2.59 6.54
N VAL A 9 -14.41 2.95 5.27
CA VAL A 9 -14.48 1.96 4.17
C VAL A 9 -13.18 1.19 4.08
N LEU A 10 -12.04 1.87 4.27
CA LEU A 10 -10.74 1.20 4.34
C LEU A 10 -10.70 0.17 5.48
N SER A 11 -11.19 0.52 6.67
CA SER A 11 -11.32 -0.40 7.81
C SER A 11 -12.16 -1.63 7.45
N SER A 12 -13.29 -1.43 6.76
CA SER A 12 -14.13 -2.54 6.28
C SER A 12 -13.41 -3.43 5.27
N LEU A 13 -12.69 -2.87 4.30
CA LEU A 13 -11.94 -3.64 3.31
C LEU A 13 -10.80 -4.44 3.95
N LEU A 14 -10.07 -3.83 4.89
CA LEU A 14 -9.00 -4.49 5.63
C LEU A 14 -9.53 -5.65 6.47
N LYS A 15 -10.72 -5.49 7.05
CA LYS A 15 -11.39 -6.57 7.77
C LYS A 15 -11.66 -7.80 6.90
N ASP A 16 -12.02 -7.60 5.63
CA ASP A 16 -12.28 -8.70 4.69
C ASP A 16 -11.02 -9.56 4.42
N ILE A 17 -9.82 -9.02 4.68
CA ILE A 17 -8.55 -9.74 4.59
C ILE A 17 -7.97 -10.11 5.97
N GLY A 18 -8.77 -10.01 7.02
CA GLY A 18 -8.42 -10.39 8.39
C GLY A 18 -7.57 -9.37 9.15
N VAL A 19 -7.57 -8.11 8.72
CA VAL A 19 -6.89 -6.99 9.41
C VAL A 19 -7.94 -6.13 10.12
N GLU A 20 -8.07 -6.29 11.44
CA GLU A 20 -9.05 -5.58 12.25
C GLU A 20 -8.60 -4.15 12.59
N GLU A 21 -9.57 -3.27 12.84
CA GLU A 21 -9.30 -1.90 13.26
C GLU A 21 -8.59 -1.88 14.63
N GLY A 22 -7.49 -1.13 14.71
CA GLY A 22 -6.66 -1.04 15.91
C GLY A 22 -5.47 -2.01 15.95
N ASP A 23 -5.43 -3.00 15.05
CA ASP A 23 -4.35 -4.01 14.98
C ASP A 23 -3.23 -3.67 13.97
N TYR A 24 -3.25 -2.46 13.41
CA TYR A 24 -2.26 -2.02 12.43
C TYR A 24 -1.82 -0.57 12.63
N ASP A 25 -0.56 -0.30 12.26
CA ASP A 25 -0.04 1.04 12.12
C ASP A 25 -0.40 1.59 10.74
N LEU A 26 -1.24 2.63 10.68
CA LEU A 26 -1.65 3.24 9.41
C LEU A 26 -0.64 4.27 8.93
N VAL A 27 0.05 4.00 7.83
CA VAL A 27 0.85 4.97 7.09
C VAL A 27 0.07 5.40 5.85
N SER A 28 -0.27 6.69 5.75
CA SER A 28 -0.96 7.23 4.58
C SER A 28 -0.32 8.52 4.05
N CYS A 29 0.32 8.41 2.90
CA CYS A 29 0.90 9.52 2.14
C CYS A 29 0.29 9.58 0.73
N ALA A 30 0.58 10.65 -0.02
CA ALA A 30 0.36 10.62 -1.47
C ALA A 30 1.27 9.54 -2.08
N GLY A 31 0.89 8.91 -3.19
CA GLY A 31 1.70 7.85 -3.82
C GLY A 31 1.77 6.52 -3.06
N SER A 32 1.48 6.48 -1.75
CA SER A 32 1.62 5.27 -0.93
C SER A 32 3.06 4.72 -1.07
N ALA A 33 3.23 3.40 -1.13
CA ALA A 33 4.55 2.78 -1.29
C ALA A 33 5.26 3.11 -2.61
N LYS A 34 4.58 3.74 -3.60
CA LYS A 34 5.21 4.17 -4.87
C LYS A 34 6.41 5.08 -4.59
N ASP A 35 6.31 5.88 -3.54
CA ASP A 35 7.32 6.84 -3.13
C ASP A 35 8.63 6.16 -2.67
N MET A 36 8.62 4.86 -2.33
CA MET A 36 9.86 4.08 -2.13
C MET A 36 10.72 3.99 -3.40
N LEU A 37 10.10 4.11 -4.58
CA LEU A 37 10.79 4.11 -5.87
C LEU A 37 11.13 5.53 -6.36
N GLY A 38 10.72 6.56 -5.60
CA GLY A 38 10.99 7.96 -5.88
C GLY A 38 12.37 8.40 -5.37
N SER A 39 12.39 9.55 -4.70
CA SER A 39 13.61 10.12 -4.13
C SER A 39 14.11 9.32 -2.90
N GLU A 40 15.39 9.49 -2.57
CA GLU A 40 15.98 8.87 -1.37
C GLU A 40 15.25 9.34 -0.10
N ALA A 41 14.89 10.62 0.00
CA ALA A 41 14.19 11.17 1.16
C ALA A 41 12.80 10.54 1.37
N GLU A 42 12.06 10.32 0.28
CA GLU A 42 10.75 9.66 0.31
C GLU A 42 10.87 8.18 0.70
N ARG A 43 11.86 7.49 0.13
CA ARG A 43 12.17 6.10 0.50
C ARG A 43 12.53 5.99 1.97
N ASP A 44 13.46 6.81 2.45
CA ASP A 44 13.93 6.80 3.83
C ASP A 44 12.80 7.10 4.82
N PHE A 45 11.88 8.00 4.46
CA PHE A 45 10.70 8.28 5.27
C PHE A 45 9.84 7.03 5.48
N LEU A 46 9.55 6.26 4.42
CA LEU A 46 8.72 5.06 4.50
C LEU A 46 9.44 3.90 5.20
N LEU A 47 10.73 3.69 4.90
CA LEU A 47 11.54 2.69 5.59
C LEU A 47 11.66 2.98 7.09
N LYS A 48 11.75 4.25 7.48
CA LYS A 48 11.71 4.67 8.87
C LYS A 48 10.39 4.30 9.55
N GLN A 49 9.23 4.43 8.88
CA GLN A 49 7.96 4.01 9.47
C GLN A 49 7.95 2.50 9.75
N ILE A 50 8.35 1.68 8.77
CA ILE A 50 8.42 0.22 8.92
C ILE A 50 9.37 -0.15 10.06
N THR A 51 10.55 0.49 10.12
CA THR A 51 11.54 0.26 11.16
C THR A 51 10.99 0.56 12.55
N LEU A 52 10.25 1.67 12.71
CA LEU A 52 9.63 2.04 13.98
C LEU A 52 8.53 1.05 14.38
N SER A 53 7.64 0.69 13.46
CA SER A 53 6.60 -0.31 13.69
C SER A 53 7.18 -1.67 14.09
N GLN A 54 8.24 -2.13 13.40
CA GLN A 54 8.92 -3.37 13.75
C GLN A 54 9.57 -3.28 15.14
N LYS A 55 10.24 -2.17 15.45
CA LYS A 55 10.93 -2.00 16.73
C LYS A 55 9.96 -1.90 17.90
N LEU A 56 8.91 -1.09 17.77
CA LEU A 56 8.02 -0.73 18.88
C LEU A 56 6.83 -1.66 19.02
N HIS A 57 6.25 -2.11 17.89
CA HIS A 57 5.02 -2.90 17.87
C HIS A 57 5.25 -4.33 17.36
N GLN A 58 6.48 -4.69 17.00
CA GLN A 58 6.87 -6.06 16.63
C GLN A 58 6.03 -6.63 15.47
N ILE A 59 5.69 -5.77 14.50
CA ILE A 59 4.88 -6.16 13.34
C ILE A 59 5.46 -7.38 12.63
N LYS A 60 4.59 -8.19 12.06
CA LYS A 60 4.95 -9.37 11.25
C LYS A 60 4.56 -9.26 9.79
N ASN A 61 3.62 -8.36 9.48
CA ASN A 61 3.06 -8.20 8.16
C ASN A 61 3.19 -6.74 7.72
N ILE A 62 3.45 -6.54 6.44
CA ILE A 62 3.29 -5.26 5.75
C ILE A 62 2.21 -5.47 4.70
N VAL A 63 1.19 -4.63 4.74
CA VAL A 63 0.12 -4.57 3.74
C VAL A 63 0.28 -3.29 2.95
N VAL A 64 0.60 -3.41 1.66
CA VAL A 64 0.63 -2.26 0.74
C VAL A 64 -0.67 -2.17 -0.02
N LEU A 65 -1.28 -0.99 0.01
CA LEU A 65 -2.48 -0.69 -0.75
C LEU A 65 -2.18 0.37 -1.80
N TYR A 66 -2.48 0.03 -3.05
CA TYR A 66 -2.71 0.98 -4.13
C TYR A 66 -4.20 1.04 -4.44
N HIS A 67 -4.58 1.94 -5.33
CA HIS A 67 -5.94 2.00 -5.84
C HIS A 67 -5.95 2.34 -7.32
N ASP A 68 -7.03 1.99 -8.02
CA ASP A 68 -7.24 2.41 -9.40
C ASP A 68 -7.50 3.93 -9.51
N ASN A 69 -7.31 4.50 -10.70
CA ASN A 69 -7.47 5.92 -10.96
C ASN A 69 -6.68 6.80 -9.98
N CYS A 70 -5.42 6.46 -9.76
CA CYS A 70 -4.55 7.10 -8.79
C CYS A 70 -3.87 8.34 -9.38
N GLY A 71 -4.10 9.49 -8.75
CA GLY A 71 -3.51 10.76 -9.18
C GLY A 71 -1.96 10.78 -9.16
N ALA A 72 -1.33 9.95 -8.33
CA ALA A 72 0.14 9.83 -8.27
C ALA A 72 0.73 9.00 -9.41
N TYR A 73 -0.08 8.16 -10.06
CA TYR A 73 0.30 7.47 -11.30
C TYR A 73 -0.05 8.33 -12.52
N GLY A 74 -1.22 8.98 -12.53
CA GLY A 74 -1.62 9.86 -13.62
C GLY A 74 -1.79 9.15 -14.97
N ILE A 75 -1.98 7.82 -14.95
CA ILE A 75 -2.15 6.99 -16.13
C ILE A 75 -3.65 6.86 -16.41
N VAL A 76 -4.07 7.20 -17.62
CA VAL A 76 -5.49 7.21 -18.02
C VAL A 76 -6.00 5.81 -18.38
N ASP A 77 -5.16 4.99 -19.00
CA ASP A 77 -5.51 3.63 -19.36
C ASP A 77 -5.49 2.71 -18.12
N PRO A 78 -6.62 2.10 -17.73
CA PRO A 78 -6.69 1.30 -16.51
C PRO A 78 -5.83 0.03 -16.53
N ILE A 79 -5.57 -0.53 -17.72
CA ILE A 79 -4.77 -1.73 -17.90
C ILE A 79 -3.29 -1.37 -17.75
N GLU A 80 -2.87 -0.27 -18.37
CA GLU A 80 -1.52 0.28 -18.23
C GLU A 80 -1.23 0.68 -16.78
N GLU A 81 -2.18 1.35 -16.11
CA GLU A 81 -2.05 1.74 -14.71
C GLU A 81 -1.85 0.50 -13.83
N THR A 82 -2.72 -0.50 -13.98
CA THR A 82 -2.65 -1.75 -13.20
C THR A 82 -1.33 -2.47 -13.45
N THR A 83 -0.88 -2.53 -14.71
CA THR A 83 0.39 -3.18 -15.08
C THR A 83 1.58 -2.47 -14.42
N THR A 84 1.59 -1.14 -14.46
CA THR A 84 2.64 -0.32 -13.84
C THR A 84 2.64 -0.49 -12.32
N GLN A 85 1.45 -0.44 -11.70
CA GLN A 85 1.26 -0.67 -10.27
C GLN A 85 1.82 -2.04 -9.84
N GLN A 86 1.49 -3.11 -10.56
CA GLN A 86 2.00 -4.45 -10.26
C GLN A 86 3.52 -4.54 -10.40
N ALA A 87 4.10 -3.94 -11.44
CA ALA A 87 5.54 -3.91 -11.65
C ALA A 87 6.26 -3.14 -10.52
N ASP A 88 5.69 -2.03 -10.05
CA ASP A 88 6.24 -1.27 -8.94
C ASP A 88 6.12 -2.00 -7.61
N LEU A 89 4.97 -2.64 -7.34
CA LEU A 89 4.79 -3.49 -6.15
C LEU A 89 5.82 -4.62 -6.11
N ALA A 90 6.20 -5.19 -7.25
CA ALA A 90 7.26 -6.21 -7.31
C ALA A 90 8.64 -5.65 -6.89
N LYS A 91 8.99 -4.43 -7.33
CA LYS A 91 10.24 -3.76 -6.93
C LYS A 91 10.22 -3.42 -5.44
N ILE A 92 9.10 -2.90 -4.94
CA ILE A 92 8.90 -2.55 -3.54
C ILE A 92 9.02 -3.79 -2.64
N LYS A 93 8.41 -4.92 -3.06
CA LYS A 93 8.55 -6.20 -2.38
C LYS A 93 10.02 -6.60 -2.26
N ALA A 94 10.82 -6.43 -3.32
CA ALA A 94 12.25 -6.74 -3.28
C ALA A 94 13.01 -5.85 -2.28
N ILE A 95 12.77 -4.53 -2.29
CA ILE A 95 13.38 -3.58 -1.35
C ILE A 95 13.04 -3.95 0.10
N ILE A 96 11.77 -4.26 0.37
CA ILE A 96 11.33 -4.63 1.72
C ILE A 96 11.90 -5.97 2.14
N ALA A 97 11.94 -6.96 1.26
CA ALA A 97 12.52 -8.27 1.57
C ALA A 97 14.03 -8.19 1.86
N GLU A 98 14.76 -7.29 1.19
CA GLU A 98 16.17 -7.04 1.44
C GLU A 98 16.41 -6.44 2.84
N GLN A 99 15.60 -5.46 3.24
CA GLN A 99 15.80 -4.75 4.51
C GLN A 99 15.11 -5.41 5.71
N PHE A 100 14.01 -6.10 5.48
CA PHE A 100 13.15 -6.70 6.50
C PHE A 100 12.78 -8.14 6.12
N PRO A 101 13.76 -9.07 6.05
CA PRO A 101 13.55 -10.43 5.55
C PRO A 101 12.54 -11.25 6.37
N GLU A 102 12.31 -10.88 7.63
CA GLU A 102 11.37 -11.54 8.54
C GLU A 102 9.91 -11.05 8.40
N LEU A 103 9.67 -9.97 7.63
CA LEU A 103 8.34 -9.40 7.44
C LEU A 103 7.63 -10.01 6.23
N ILE A 104 6.36 -10.36 6.42
CA ILE A 104 5.52 -10.90 5.36
C ILE A 104 4.94 -9.73 4.56
N PHE A 105 5.28 -9.65 3.28
CA PHE A 105 4.75 -8.63 2.37
C PHE A 105 3.50 -9.12 1.64
N THR A 106 2.40 -8.37 1.75
CA THR A 106 1.19 -8.55 0.95
C THR A 106 0.82 -7.24 0.29
N ALA A 107 0.24 -7.32 -0.91
CA ALA A 107 -0.17 -6.13 -1.63
C ALA A 107 -1.51 -6.31 -2.32
N TYR A 108 -2.30 -5.24 -2.33
CA TYR A 108 -3.61 -5.19 -2.95
C TYR A 108 -3.78 -3.90 -3.76
N ILE A 109 -4.63 -3.98 -4.77
CA ILE A 109 -5.17 -2.81 -5.46
C ILE A 109 -6.64 -2.67 -5.07
N VAL A 110 -7.00 -1.52 -4.50
CA VAL A 110 -8.39 -1.14 -4.27
C VAL A 110 -9.00 -0.75 -5.62
N LYS A 111 -10.04 -1.44 -6.06
CA LYS A 111 -10.76 -1.15 -7.31
C LYS A 111 -12.01 -0.34 -7.04
N GLY A 112 -12.49 0.37 -8.06
CA GLY A 112 -13.79 1.03 -8.05
C GLY A 112 -13.82 2.40 -7.39
N VAL A 113 -12.68 3.07 -7.16
CA VAL A 113 -12.67 4.36 -6.43
C VAL A 113 -13.45 5.48 -7.13
N SER A 114 -13.57 5.41 -8.45
CA SER A 114 -14.35 6.38 -9.23
C SER A 114 -15.86 6.20 -9.09
N LYS A 115 -16.32 4.98 -8.74
CA LYS A 115 -17.74 4.62 -8.63
C LYS A 115 -18.22 4.54 -7.18
N GLY A 116 -17.29 4.40 -6.23
CA GLY A 116 -17.60 4.21 -4.81
C GLY A 116 -17.94 2.75 -4.44
N GLU A 117 -17.85 1.83 -5.39
CA GLU A 117 -18.02 0.39 -5.21
C GLU A 117 -16.65 -0.25 -4.98
N LEU A 118 -16.15 -0.16 -3.75
CA LEU A 118 -14.77 -0.56 -3.45
C LEU A 118 -14.63 -2.07 -3.24
N SER A 119 -13.55 -2.63 -3.76
CA SER A 119 -13.13 -4.01 -3.52
C SER A 119 -11.61 -4.13 -3.49
N LEU A 120 -11.11 -5.20 -2.86
CA LEU A 120 -9.68 -5.52 -2.84
C LEU A 120 -9.35 -6.59 -3.88
N GLU A 121 -8.38 -6.28 -4.73
CA GLU A 121 -7.74 -7.26 -5.62
C GLU A 121 -6.34 -7.60 -5.10
N LYS A 122 -6.11 -8.88 -4.77
CA LYS A 122 -4.82 -9.37 -4.27
C LYS A 122 -3.79 -9.51 -5.39
N ILE A 123 -2.57 -9.00 -5.15
CA ILE A 123 -1.46 -9.08 -6.11
C ILE A 123 -0.41 -10.12 -5.68
N PHE A 124 -0.05 -10.17 -4.39
CA PHE A 124 0.87 -11.15 -3.79
C PHE A 124 0.28 -11.77 -2.54
#